data_AF-A0A258B5R6-F1
#
_entry.id   AF-A0A258B5R6-F1
#
_cell.length_a   1.000
_cell.length_b   1.000
_cell.length_c   1.000
_cell.angle_alpha   90.00
_cell.angle_beta   90.00
_cell.angle_gamma   90.00
#
_symmetry.space_group_name_H-M   'P 1'
#
loop_
_entity.id
_entity.type
_entity.pdbx_description
1 polymer ?
#
loop_
_entity_poly.entity_id
_entity_poly.type
_entity_poly.pdbx_seq_one_letter_code
_entity_poly.pdbx_strand_id
1 'polypeptide(L)'
;KALLAGQVVIDGKLTLWPQQYDPLTGQPTSARNYEPPSLSSTESAGILMYLMQRPNPSPEEIKAIHAGIAMLKTLKIDGYVFKRAPGDDGRRLHAQADAPPLWSRYYDLKTFKPIFSDRSKQIFDTVDDVSAGRRNGYAWFSTSPQKAITAYEAWRAKHPGAK
;
A
#
# COMPACT_ATOMS: atom_id res chain seq x y z
N LYS A 1 -17.40 1.52 10.40
CA LYS A 1 -18.25 0.80 9.42
C LYS A 1 -17.75 0.98 7.98
N ALA A 2 -17.69 2.20 7.43
CA ALA A 2 -17.20 2.43 6.06
C ALA A 2 -15.79 1.87 5.80
N LEU A 3 -14.84 2.11 6.71
CA LEU A 3 -13.47 1.56 6.57
C LEU A 3 -13.48 0.01 6.51
N LEU A 4 -14.26 -0.66 7.37
CA LEU A 4 -14.32 -2.12 7.35
C LEU A 4 -14.96 -2.66 6.06
N ALA A 5 -16.04 -2.02 5.60
CA ALA A 5 -16.70 -2.39 4.35
C ALA A 5 -15.81 -2.16 3.11
N GLY A 6 -14.92 -1.17 3.19
CA GLY A 6 -13.98 -0.90 2.12
C GLY A 6 -12.82 -1.90 2.04
N GLN A 7 -12.47 -2.62 3.11
CA GLN A 7 -11.29 -3.48 3.05
C GLN A 7 -11.46 -4.54 1.96
N VAL A 8 -10.52 -4.57 1.01
CA VAL A 8 -10.67 -5.38 -0.20
C VAL A 8 -10.49 -6.85 0.17
N VAL A 9 -11.43 -7.68 -0.28
CA VAL A 9 -11.39 -9.14 -0.15
C VAL A 9 -10.98 -9.74 -1.49
N ILE A 10 -9.88 -10.47 -1.50
CA ILE A 10 -9.38 -11.20 -2.67
C ILE A 10 -9.25 -12.67 -2.27
N ASP A 11 -9.87 -13.57 -3.06
CA ASP A 11 -9.93 -15.01 -2.80
C ASP A 11 -10.36 -15.36 -1.36
N GLY A 12 -11.37 -14.65 -0.86
CA GLY A 12 -11.93 -14.84 0.48
C GLY A 12 -11.07 -14.29 1.63
N LYS A 13 -9.95 -13.62 1.34
CA LYS A 13 -9.04 -13.07 2.35
C LYS A 13 -9.11 -11.54 2.37
N LEU A 14 -9.23 -10.97 3.57
CA LEU A 14 -9.08 -9.53 3.77
C LEU A 14 -7.64 -9.10 3.44
N THR A 15 -7.50 -7.98 2.74
CA THR A 15 -6.20 -7.46 2.30
C THR A 15 -6.01 -6.01 2.77
N LEU A 16 -5.89 -5.07 1.84
CA LEU A 16 -5.66 -3.65 2.05
C LEU A 16 -6.86 -2.83 1.56
N TRP A 17 -6.71 -1.52 1.57
CA TRP A 17 -7.63 -0.53 1.02
C TRP A 17 -7.02 0.05 -0.27
N PRO A 18 -7.83 0.36 -1.30
CA PRO A 18 -7.44 1.23 -2.39
C PRO A 18 -7.33 2.68 -1.90
N GLN A 19 -6.81 3.55 -2.76
CA GLN A 19 -6.78 4.98 -2.45
C GLN A 19 -8.19 5.60 -2.44
N GLN A 20 -9.07 5.12 -3.30
CA GLN A 20 -10.46 5.57 -3.36
C GLN A 20 -11.39 4.44 -3.81
N TYR A 21 -12.67 4.61 -3.45
CA TYR A 21 -13.75 3.71 -3.80
C TYR A 21 -14.79 4.44 -4.62
N ASP A 22 -15.48 3.68 -5.48
CA ASP A 22 -16.75 4.13 -6.01
C ASP A 22 -17.80 4.12 -4.88
N PRO A 23 -18.47 5.25 -4.60
CA PRO A 23 -19.35 5.38 -3.43
C PRO A 23 -20.66 4.58 -3.54
N LEU A 24 -21.02 4.10 -4.74
CA LEU A 24 -22.25 3.36 -4.98
C LEU A 24 -22.01 1.85 -4.90
N THR A 25 -20.90 1.38 -5.46
CA THR A 25 -20.56 -0.04 -5.56
C THR A 25 -19.60 -0.52 -4.47
N GLY A 26 -18.89 0.41 -3.80
CA GLY A 26 -17.86 0.09 -2.82
C GLY A 26 -16.60 -0.55 -3.43
N GLN A 27 -16.46 -0.58 -4.75
CA GLN A 27 -15.32 -1.18 -5.44
C GLN A 27 -14.14 -0.19 -5.54
N PRO A 28 -12.89 -0.68 -5.57
CA PRO A 28 -11.74 0.15 -5.94
C PRO A 28 -11.98 0.88 -7.27
N THR A 29 -11.65 2.16 -7.33
CA THR A 29 -11.79 2.96 -8.56
C THR A 29 -10.57 3.85 -8.81
N SER A 30 -10.46 4.40 -10.01
CA SER A 30 -9.37 5.31 -10.38
C SER A 30 -9.59 6.72 -9.83
N ALA A 31 -8.51 7.49 -9.69
CA ALA A 31 -8.56 8.93 -9.48
C ALA A 31 -7.99 9.67 -10.69
N ARG A 32 -6.76 10.20 -10.59
CA ARG A 32 -6.07 10.83 -11.73
C ARG A 32 -5.63 9.77 -12.73
N ASN A 33 -5.27 10.17 -13.96
CA ASN A 33 -4.86 9.25 -15.03
C ASN A 33 -3.79 8.22 -14.62
N TYR A 34 -2.93 8.57 -13.67
CA TYR A 34 -1.83 7.73 -13.16
C TYR A 34 -2.14 7.05 -11.82
N GLU A 35 -3.41 7.01 -11.40
CA GLU A 35 -3.89 6.42 -10.14
C GLU A 35 -4.99 5.40 -10.45
N PRO A 36 -4.63 4.20 -10.96
CA PRO A 36 -5.58 3.18 -11.36
C PRO A 36 -6.28 2.52 -10.15
N PRO A 37 -7.40 1.79 -10.38
CA PRO A 37 -7.99 0.94 -9.36
C PRO A 37 -6.96 -0.09 -8.89
N SER A 38 -6.60 -0.03 -7.60
CA SER A 38 -5.44 -0.76 -7.07
C SER A 38 -5.51 -0.79 -5.54
N LEU A 39 -4.79 -1.71 -4.89
CA LEU A 39 -4.53 -1.60 -3.46
C LEU A 39 -3.49 -0.49 -3.23
N SER A 40 -3.69 0.33 -2.20
CA SER A 40 -2.76 1.39 -1.80
C SER A 40 -2.08 1.06 -0.48
N SER A 41 -0.76 0.86 -0.49
CA SER A 41 -0.03 0.56 0.74
C SER A 41 0.04 1.74 1.70
N THR A 42 0.19 2.96 1.17
CA THR A 42 0.35 4.17 1.98
C THR A 42 -0.94 4.58 2.66
N GLU A 43 -2.05 4.57 1.92
CA GLU A 43 -3.37 4.90 2.50
C GLU A 43 -3.80 3.81 3.49
N SER A 44 -3.53 2.53 3.17
CA SER A 44 -3.81 1.42 4.08
C SER A 44 -3.02 1.51 5.37
N ALA A 45 -1.74 1.89 5.32
CA ALA A 45 -0.95 2.09 6.53
C ALA A 45 -1.55 3.19 7.43
N GLY A 46 -2.07 4.28 6.84
CA GLY A 46 -2.78 5.32 7.57
C GLY A 46 -4.07 4.81 8.22
N ILE A 47 -4.87 4.04 7.49
CA ILE A 47 -6.11 3.43 8.00
C ILE A 47 -5.80 2.46 9.14
N LEU A 48 -4.79 1.60 9.00
CA LEU A 48 -4.38 0.66 10.03
C LEU A 48 -3.94 1.38 11.31
N MET A 49 -3.13 2.44 11.18
CA MET A 49 -2.73 3.28 12.31
C MET A 49 -3.94 3.89 13.01
N TYR A 50 -4.89 4.43 12.25
CA TYR A 50 -6.13 4.97 12.80
C TYR A 50 -6.96 3.91 13.55
N LEU A 51 -7.15 2.73 12.96
CA LEU A 51 -7.93 1.66 13.57
C LEU A 51 -7.26 1.16 14.87
N MET A 52 -5.93 1.05 14.90
CA MET A 52 -5.18 0.64 16.10
C MET A 52 -5.23 1.66 17.24
N GLN A 53 -5.55 2.93 16.97
CA GLN A 53 -5.71 3.95 18.01
C GLN A 53 -7.06 3.89 18.72
N ARG A 54 -8.02 3.08 18.24
CA ARG A 54 -9.31 2.93 18.91
C ARG A 54 -9.14 2.27 20.28
N PRO A 55 -9.76 2.80 21.35
CA PRO A 55 -9.56 2.29 22.70
C PRO A 55 -10.14 0.89 22.90
N ASN A 56 -11.28 0.59 22.28
CA ASN A 56 -11.96 -0.70 22.34
C ASN A 56 -12.35 -1.11 20.91
N PRO A 57 -11.42 -1.66 20.11
CA PRO A 57 -11.73 -2.07 18.75
C PRO A 57 -12.66 -3.29 18.75
N SER A 58 -13.62 -3.33 17.81
CA SER A 58 -14.52 -4.48 17.68
C SER A 58 -13.77 -5.73 17.16
N PRO A 59 -14.33 -6.94 17.30
CA PRO A 59 -13.74 -8.15 16.71
C PRO A 59 -13.47 -8.03 15.20
N GLU A 60 -14.34 -7.35 14.46
CA GLU A 60 -14.18 -7.08 13.03
C GLU A 60 -13.03 -6.10 12.76
N GLU A 61 -12.88 -5.07 13.59
CA GLU A 61 -11.75 -4.13 13.50
C GLU A 61 -10.43 -4.85 13.79
N ILE A 62 -10.40 -5.71 14.81
CA ILE A 62 -9.23 -6.52 15.16
C ILE A 62 -8.84 -7.44 13.99
N LYS A 63 -9.82 -8.16 13.42
CA LYS A 63 -9.61 -9.02 12.23
C LYS A 63 -9.09 -8.22 11.03
N ALA A 64 -9.66 -7.05 10.77
CA ALA A 64 -9.25 -6.16 9.69
C ALA A 64 -7.80 -5.69 9.85
N ILE A 65 -7.40 -5.29 11.05
CA ILE A 65 -6.04 -4.87 11.38
C ILE A 65 -5.05 -6.01 11.17
N HIS A 66 -5.32 -7.19 11.71
CA HIS A 66 -4.44 -8.36 11.54
C HIS A 66 -4.22 -8.70 10.06
N ALA A 67 -5.30 -8.74 9.28
CA ALA A 67 -5.23 -9.06 7.87
C ALA A 67 -4.44 -7.99 7.07
N GLY A 68 -4.70 -6.71 7.32
CA GLY A 68 -4.00 -5.63 6.64
C GLY A 68 -2.51 -5.57 6.97
N ILE A 69 -2.13 -5.79 8.24
CA ILE A 69 -0.72 -5.85 8.63
C ILE A 69 -0.04 -7.10 8.05
N ALA A 70 -0.71 -8.25 8.04
CA ALA A 70 -0.18 -9.44 7.40
C ALA A 70 0.08 -9.19 5.91
N MET A 71 -0.85 -8.54 5.21
CA MET A 71 -0.68 -8.18 3.80
C MET A 71 0.47 -7.17 3.60
N LEU A 72 0.61 -6.14 4.44
CA LEU A 72 1.76 -5.22 4.33
C LEU A 72 3.09 -5.96 4.50
N LYS A 73 3.18 -6.95 5.40
CA LYS A 73 4.40 -7.73 5.59
C LYS A 73 4.77 -8.57 4.36
N THR A 74 3.80 -9.09 3.61
CA THR A 74 4.08 -9.87 2.38
C THR A 74 4.50 -9.00 1.20
N LEU A 75 4.05 -7.73 1.17
CA LEU A 75 4.34 -6.77 0.10
C LEU A 75 5.67 -6.01 0.27
N LYS A 76 6.43 -6.32 1.30
CA LYS A 76 7.67 -5.64 1.65
C LYS A 76 8.73 -5.83 0.56
N ILE A 77 9.39 -4.73 0.17
CA ILE A 77 10.51 -4.70 -0.78
C ILE A 77 11.76 -4.33 0.00
N ASP A 78 12.73 -5.25 0.10
CA ASP A 78 13.98 -5.08 0.81
C ASP A 78 15.16 -4.86 -0.15
N GLY A 79 16.22 -4.21 0.32
CA GLY A 79 17.48 -4.09 -0.43
C GLY A 79 17.47 -3.03 -1.55
N TYR A 80 16.49 -2.12 -1.57
CA TYR A 80 16.39 -1.07 -2.58
C TYR A 80 16.09 0.31 -1.99
N VAL A 81 16.58 1.35 -2.67
CA VAL A 81 16.19 2.75 -2.45
C VAL A 81 15.67 3.37 -3.74
N PHE A 82 14.58 4.13 -3.65
CA PHE A 82 14.06 4.91 -4.78
C PHE A 82 14.64 6.33 -4.75
N LYS A 83 15.67 6.62 -5.55
CA LYS A 83 16.39 7.92 -5.53
C LYS A 83 16.69 8.40 -6.94
N ARG A 84 17.11 9.65 -7.07
CA ARG A 84 17.44 10.27 -8.36
C ARG A 84 18.62 9.51 -9.00
N ALA A 85 18.43 9.10 -10.25
CA ALA A 85 19.46 8.49 -11.07
C ALA A 85 20.42 9.58 -11.60
N PRO A 86 21.68 9.22 -11.95
CA PRO A 86 22.56 10.11 -12.70
C PRO A 86 21.95 10.50 -14.06
N GLY A 87 22.31 11.67 -14.60
CA GLY A 87 22.02 12.03 -16.00
C GLY A 87 20.58 12.47 -16.32
N ASP A 88 19.89 13.16 -15.41
CA ASP A 88 18.50 13.68 -15.56
C ASP A 88 17.42 12.63 -15.91
N ASP A 89 17.74 11.35 -15.72
CA ASP A 89 16.87 10.21 -16.01
C ASP A 89 15.91 9.87 -14.85
N GLY A 90 15.40 10.89 -14.15
CA GLY A 90 14.42 10.74 -13.09
C GLY A 90 14.89 9.93 -11.86
N ARG A 91 13.94 9.50 -11.02
CA ARG A 91 14.21 8.57 -9.90
C ARG A 91 14.13 7.12 -10.39
N ARG A 92 15.00 6.25 -9.90
CA ARG A 92 15.00 4.80 -10.15
C ARG A 92 15.16 4.03 -8.85
N LEU A 93 14.85 2.74 -8.87
CA LEU A 93 15.26 1.82 -7.81
C LEU A 93 16.75 1.52 -7.95
N HIS A 94 17.47 1.61 -6.85
CA HIS A 94 18.88 1.24 -6.77
C HIS A 94 19.07 0.22 -5.65
N ALA A 95 19.84 -0.84 -5.92
CA ALA A 95 20.20 -1.81 -4.90
C ALA A 95 21.03 -1.14 -3.79
N GLN A 96 20.68 -1.42 -2.54
CA GLN A 96 21.36 -0.95 -1.35
C GLN A 96 21.02 -1.91 -0.19
N ALA A 97 22.00 -2.70 0.24
CA ALA A 97 21.78 -3.82 1.17
C ALA A 97 21.10 -3.39 2.48
N ASP A 98 21.54 -2.29 3.08
CA ASP A 98 21.02 -1.79 4.36
C ASP A 98 19.91 -0.73 4.19
N ALA A 99 19.19 -0.79 3.08
CA ALA A 99 18.07 0.12 2.84
C ALA A 99 16.91 -0.16 3.80
N PRO A 100 16.25 0.88 4.34
CA PRO A 100 14.95 0.70 4.97
C PRO A 100 13.95 0.06 4.00
N PRO A 101 13.00 -0.71 4.50
CA PRO A 101 12.07 -1.42 3.65
C PRO A 101 11.13 -0.48 2.90
N LEU A 102 10.85 -0.84 1.66
CA LEU A 102 9.97 -0.10 0.76
C LEU A 102 8.68 -0.86 0.49
N TRP A 103 7.67 -0.10 0.09
CA TRP A 103 6.45 -0.59 -0.53
C TRP A 103 6.19 0.23 -1.77
N SER A 104 5.76 -0.41 -2.85
CA SER A 104 5.10 0.28 -3.94
C SER A 104 3.86 1.00 -3.41
N ARG A 105 3.55 2.16 -3.96
CA ARG A 105 2.33 2.89 -3.63
C ARG A 105 1.10 2.08 -4.03
N TYR A 106 1.13 1.46 -5.22
CA TYR A 106 0.03 0.69 -5.77
C TYR A 106 0.41 -0.76 -6.03
N TYR A 107 -0.54 -1.66 -5.75
CA TYR A 107 -0.47 -3.07 -6.06
C TYR A 107 -1.69 -3.53 -6.84
N ASP A 108 -1.47 -4.39 -7.83
CA ASP A 108 -2.53 -5.00 -8.62
C ASP A 108 -3.46 -5.86 -7.77
N LEU A 109 -4.77 -5.77 -8.06
CA LEU A 109 -5.84 -6.42 -7.30
C LEU A 109 -5.91 -7.95 -7.50
N LYS A 110 -5.16 -8.50 -8.46
CA LYS A 110 -5.16 -9.94 -8.75
C LYS A 110 -3.85 -10.60 -8.37
N THR A 111 -2.74 -9.94 -8.68
CA THR A 111 -1.40 -10.52 -8.59
C THR A 111 -0.61 -10.04 -7.38
N PHE A 112 -1.08 -8.98 -6.71
CA PHE A 112 -0.37 -8.30 -5.62
C PHE A 112 1.03 -7.80 -6.03
N LYS A 113 1.30 -7.65 -7.33
CA LYS A 113 2.54 -7.07 -7.83
C LYS A 113 2.46 -5.55 -7.82
N PRO A 114 3.60 -4.84 -7.61
CA PRO A 114 3.68 -3.41 -7.84
C PRO A 114 3.17 -3.05 -9.24
N ILE A 115 2.37 -1.99 -9.33
CA ILE A 115 1.97 -1.41 -10.61
C ILE A 115 2.21 0.09 -10.61
N PHE A 116 2.50 0.61 -11.80
CA PHE A 116 2.84 2.01 -12.03
C PHE A 116 2.03 2.55 -13.19
N SER A 117 1.97 3.87 -13.34
CA SER A 117 1.23 4.49 -14.43
C SER A 117 1.76 5.87 -14.77
N ASP A 118 1.26 6.44 -15.86
CA ASP A 118 1.59 7.78 -16.31
C ASP A 118 0.32 8.53 -16.76
N ARG A 119 0.47 9.79 -17.19
CA ARG A 119 -0.62 10.63 -17.69
C ARG A 119 -1.34 10.03 -18.90
N SER A 120 -0.70 9.11 -19.62
CA SER A 120 -1.29 8.33 -20.72
C SER A 120 -2.32 7.29 -20.28
N LYS A 121 -2.46 7.04 -18.96
CA LYS A 121 -3.28 5.97 -18.37
C LYS A 121 -2.77 4.55 -18.60
N GLN A 122 -1.62 4.39 -19.23
CA GLN A 122 -0.99 3.08 -19.38
C GLN A 122 -0.55 2.55 -18.00
N ILE A 123 -0.71 1.24 -17.81
CA ILE A 123 -0.23 0.53 -16.62
C ILE A 123 1.09 -0.15 -16.97
N PHE A 124 2.05 -0.02 -16.07
CA PHE A 124 3.39 -0.60 -16.20
C PHE A 124 3.68 -1.50 -15.01
N ASP A 125 4.45 -2.56 -15.26
CA ASP A 125 4.91 -3.50 -14.24
C ASP A 125 6.24 -3.07 -13.58
N THR A 126 6.94 -2.11 -14.19
CA THR A 126 8.15 -1.50 -13.65
C THR A 126 8.03 0.01 -13.59
N VAL A 127 8.61 0.62 -12.56
CA VAL A 127 8.66 2.07 -12.43
C VAL A 127 9.47 2.68 -13.56
N ASP A 128 10.43 1.96 -14.13
CA ASP A 128 11.35 2.45 -15.15
C ASP A 128 10.65 2.86 -16.46
N ASP A 129 9.47 2.31 -16.73
CA ASP A 129 8.64 2.65 -17.90
C ASP A 129 7.81 3.94 -17.68
N VAL A 130 7.78 4.46 -16.45
CA VAL A 130 7.13 5.74 -16.12
C VAL A 130 8.04 6.89 -16.55
N SER A 131 7.46 7.96 -17.13
CA SER A 131 8.22 9.15 -17.53
C SER A 131 9.03 9.73 -16.36
N ALA A 132 10.24 10.25 -16.66
CA ALA A 132 11.13 10.83 -15.67
C ALA A 132 10.44 11.93 -14.82
N GLY A 133 9.62 12.77 -15.45
CA GLY A 133 8.83 13.80 -14.77
C GLY A 133 7.82 13.26 -13.75
N ARG A 134 7.24 12.08 -13.99
CA ARG A 134 6.37 11.39 -13.02
C ARG A 134 7.15 10.59 -11.98
N ARG A 135 8.28 9.97 -12.34
CA ARG A 135 9.18 9.35 -11.36
C ARG A 135 9.71 10.36 -10.34
N ASN A 136 9.97 11.60 -10.78
CA ASN A 136 10.42 12.69 -9.91
C ASN A 136 9.30 13.35 -9.10
N GLY A 137 8.15 13.59 -9.73
CA GLY A 137 7.07 14.39 -9.15
C GLY A 137 6.00 13.59 -8.39
N TYR A 138 6.19 12.28 -8.22
CA TYR A 138 5.22 11.42 -7.52
C TYR A 138 5.94 10.33 -6.71
N ALA A 139 5.43 10.06 -5.51
CA ALA A 139 6.01 9.07 -4.61
C ALA A 139 5.47 7.67 -4.94
N TRP A 140 6.12 7.00 -5.91
CA TRP A 140 5.80 5.62 -6.30
C TRP A 140 6.21 4.57 -5.27
N PHE A 141 7.15 4.90 -4.39
CA PHE A 141 7.56 4.05 -3.28
C PHE A 141 7.55 4.82 -1.97
N SER A 142 7.28 4.12 -0.87
CA SER A 142 7.25 4.69 0.47
C SER A 142 7.80 3.71 1.51
N THR A 143 8.42 4.26 2.55
CA THR A 143 8.78 3.54 3.78
C THR A 143 7.69 3.65 4.86
N SER A 144 6.65 4.47 4.63
CA SER A 144 5.62 4.76 5.64
C SER A 144 4.87 3.55 6.19
N PRO A 145 4.61 2.46 5.43
CA PRO A 145 3.94 1.28 5.99
C PRO A 145 4.69 0.62 7.13
N GLN A 146 6.01 0.81 7.23
CA GLN A 146 6.80 0.31 8.36
C GLN A 146 6.29 0.86 9.71
N LYS A 147 5.79 2.10 9.75
CA LYS A 147 5.25 2.69 10.98
C LYS A 147 4.03 1.92 11.50
N ALA A 148 3.15 1.49 10.59
CA ALA A 148 1.98 0.68 10.94
C ALA A 148 2.39 -0.70 11.46
N ILE A 149 3.37 -1.35 10.80
CA ILE A 149 3.91 -2.63 11.27
C ILE A 149 4.52 -2.51 12.67
N THR A 150 5.31 -1.46 12.93
CA THR A 150 5.91 -1.25 14.25
C THR A 150 4.86 -1.00 15.32
N ALA A 151 3.87 -0.14 15.07
CA ALA A 151 2.78 0.11 16.03
C ALA A 151 1.97 -1.17 16.32
N TYR A 152 1.76 -1.99 15.30
CA TYR A 152 1.05 -3.26 15.43
C TYR A 152 1.72 -4.24 16.38
N GLU A 153 3.06 -4.34 16.42
CA GLU A 153 3.73 -5.29 17.31
C GLU A 153 3.48 -5.01 18.79
N ALA A 154 3.33 -3.74 19.18
CA ALA A 154 2.89 -3.40 20.53
C ALA A 154 1.38 -3.61 20.73
N TRP A 155 0.58 -3.28 19.71
CA TRP A 155 -0.88 -3.34 19.76
C TRP A 155 -1.42 -4.78 19.87
N ARG A 156 -0.83 -5.74 19.16
CA ARG A 156 -1.29 -7.15 19.09
C ARG A 156 -1.21 -7.90 20.43
N ALA A 157 -0.36 -7.46 21.35
CA ALA A 157 -0.23 -8.11 22.66
C ALA A 157 -1.52 -7.95 23.50
N LYS A 158 -2.27 -6.87 23.27
CA LYS A 158 -3.55 -6.59 23.94
C LYS A 158 -4.77 -7.08 23.14
N HIS A 159 -4.56 -7.41 21.86
CA HIS A 159 -5.61 -7.79 20.92
C HIS A 159 -5.14 -9.03 20.13
N PRO A 160 -5.19 -10.22 20.74
CA PRO A 160 -4.79 -11.43 20.04
C PRO A 160 -5.77 -11.72 18.90
N GLY A 161 -5.24 -12.22 17.79
CA GLY A 161 -6.08 -12.69 16.68
C GLY A 161 -6.95 -13.86 17.11
N ALA A 162 -8.11 -14.01 16.47
CA ALA A 162 -8.93 -15.21 16.65
C ALA A 162 -8.11 -16.46 16.27
N LYS A 163 -8.18 -17.51 17.10
CA LYS A 163 -7.56 -18.81 16.83
C LYS A 163 -8.23 -19.49 15.63
#